data_AF-A0AAV6URD4-F1
#
_entry.id   AF-A0AAV6URD4-F1
#
_cell.length_a   1.000
_cell.length_b   1.000
_cell.length_c   1.000
_cell.angle_alpha   90.00
_cell.angle_beta   90.00
_cell.angle_gamma   90.00
#
_symmetry.space_group_name_H-M   'P 1'
#
loop_
_entity.id
_entity.type
_entity.pdbx_description
1 polymer ?
#
loop_
_entity_poly.entity_id
_entity_poly.type
_entity_poly.pdbx_seq_one_letter_code
_entity_poly.pdbx_strand_id
1 'polypeptide(L)'
;MAEEFEKASKKRSVARQRTTKLITKIETLYNDETVDKNEKCEELNCLLDQLLEKKSTLKELDIKIEGLVSCDELEKDIISVEEYLEKIVRWEGKIKRFLKLEDETRALDSSILSANGGVSMQNDRSNTSNYNENAGESSLLNSEVEVLRDFENNLKYDNERYEVGLPFKGEVDLPNNFEVSKRRLNSLVSRFRRDPVLYENYKSVFEEQLMSGVIEQVDITKDDLVDRIYYAPHHPVIREKKESNRTRLRIVFDMSSKERGSLSLNDNLHSRPNLNPDLLTLLLKFRMNGIGIVADIGRAFLSIGLKEVDQRQP
;
A
#
# COMPACT_ATOMS: atom_id res chain seq x y z
N MET A 1 -19.26 35.25 -1.73
CA MET A 1 -19.39 33.93 -1.08
C MET A 1 -20.27 32.97 -1.88
N ALA A 2 -21.61 33.14 -1.95
CA ALA A 2 -22.47 32.18 -2.67
C ALA A 2 -22.16 32.05 -4.19
N GLU A 3 -21.97 33.16 -4.88
CA GLU A 3 -21.65 33.17 -6.33
C GLU A 3 -20.25 32.61 -6.64
N GLU A 4 -19.28 32.83 -5.73
CA GLU A 4 -17.92 32.29 -5.85
C GLU A 4 -17.87 30.79 -5.59
N PHE A 5 -18.66 30.31 -4.62
CA PHE A 5 -18.86 28.89 -4.34
C PHE A 5 -19.49 28.19 -5.55
N GLU A 6 -20.57 28.73 -6.11
CA GLU A 6 -21.24 28.14 -7.27
C GLU A 6 -20.30 28.06 -8.49
N LYS A 7 -19.48 29.10 -8.70
CA LYS A 7 -18.46 29.13 -9.76
C LYS A 7 -17.34 28.12 -9.53
N ALA A 8 -16.86 27.96 -8.29
CA ALA A 8 -15.81 26.99 -7.94
C ALA A 8 -16.33 25.55 -8.06
N SER A 9 -17.55 25.29 -7.59
CA SER A 9 -18.21 23.98 -7.68
C SER A 9 -18.45 23.55 -9.13
N LYS A 10 -18.94 24.45 -10.00
CA LYS A 10 -19.07 24.19 -11.45
C LYS A 10 -17.72 23.86 -12.10
N LYS A 11 -16.66 24.62 -11.78
CA LYS A 11 -15.30 24.35 -12.28
C LYS A 11 -14.79 22.98 -11.84
N ARG A 12 -15.00 22.62 -10.57
CA ARG A 12 -14.62 21.30 -10.02
C ARG A 12 -15.36 20.17 -10.71
N SER A 13 -16.67 20.30 -10.92
CA SER A 13 -17.47 19.29 -11.64
C SER A 13 -16.95 19.04 -13.06
N VAL A 14 -16.64 20.12 -13.80
CA VAL A 14 -16.05 20.01 -15.14
C VAL A 14 -14.66 19.37 -15.09
N ALA A 15 -13.84 19.72 -14.10
CA ALA A 15 -12.53 19.11 -13.90
C ALA A 15 -12.65 17.60 -13.63
N ARG A 16 -13.57 17.17 -12.74
CA ARG A 16 -13.85 15.74 -12.46
C ARG A 16 -14.27 14.96 -13.71
N GLN A 17 -15.16 15.52 -14.52
CA GLN A 17 -15.59 14.89 -15.77
C GLN A 17 -14.43 14.70 -16.75
N ARG A 18 -13.55 15.71 -16.87
CA ARG A 18 -12.36 15.63 -17.73
C ARG A 18 -11.35 14.61 -17.21
N THR A 19 -11.09 14.59 -15.90
CA THR A 19 -10.22 13.60 -15.26
C THR A 19 -10.76 12.18 -15.44
N THR A 20 -12.07 11.99 -15.32
CA THR A 20 -12.71 10.68 -15.54
C THR A 20 -12.49 10.19 -16.97
N LYS A 21 -12.69 11.07 -17.98
CA LYS A 21 -12.41 10.74 -19.39
C LYS A 21 -10.94 10.41 -19.63
N LEU A 22 -10.03 11.13 -18.98
CA LEU A 22 -8.60 10.86 -19.05
C LEU A 22 -8.25 9.49 -18.47
N ILE A 23 -8.82 9.14 -17.32
CA ILE A 23 -8.68 7.81 -16.70
C ILE A 23 -9.23 6.71 -17.62
N THR A 24 -10.39 6.92 -18.25
CA THR A 24 -10.93 5.95 -19.22
C THR A 24 -10.00 5.78 -20.42
N LYS A 25 -9.38 6.87 -20.91
CA LYS A 25 -8.41 6.81 -22.01
C LYS A 25 -7.14 6.04 -21.62
N ILE A 26 -6.64 6.27 -20.40
CA ILE A 26 -5.53 5.51 -19.81
C ILE A 26 -5.90 4.04 -19.71
N GLU A 27 -7.09 3.72 -19.20
CA GLU A 27 -7.56 2.35 -19.03
C GLU A 27 -7.69 1.60 -20.36
N THR A 28 -8.22 2.25 -21.39
CA THR A 28 -8.32 1.67 -22.73
C THR A 28 -6.93 1.39 -23.31
N LEU A 29 -6.01 2.36 -23.23
CA LEU A 29 -4.67 2.21 -23.77
C LEU A 29 -3.87 1.14 -22.99
N TYR A 30 -3.97 1.14 -21.66
CA TYR A 30 -3.29 0.19 -20.79
C TYR A 30 -3.70 -1.26 -21.07
N ASN A 31 -4.98 -1.51 -21.38
CA ASN A 31 -5.49 -2.85 -21.67
C ASN A 31 -5.39 -3.23 -23.15
N ASP A 32 -4.98 -2.32 -24.04
CA ASP A 32 -4.84 -2.62 -25.47
C ASP A 32 -3.55 -3.39 -25.75
N GLU A 33 -3.68 -4.66 -26.16
CA GLU A 33 -2.54 -5.54 -26.50
C GLU A 33 -2.06 -5.36 -27.94
N THR A 34 -2.74 -4.54 -28.76
CA THR A 34 -2.42 -4.34 -30.18
C THR A 34 -1.44 -3.21 -30.44
N VAL A 35 -1.22 -2.32 -29.46
CA VAL A 35 -0.31 -1.18 -29.54
C VAL A 35 1.12 -1.61 -29.21
N ASP A 36 2.10 -1.09 -29.96
CA ASP A 36 3.52 -1.33 -29.68
C ASP A 36 3.87 -0.87 -28.25
N LYS A 37 4.72 -1.64 -27.56
CA LYS A 37 5.04 -1.37 -26.15
C LYS A 37 5.70 -0.01 -25.93
N ASN A 38 6.62 0.40 -26.81
CA ASN A 38 7.29 1.70 -26.66
C ASN A 38 6.32 2.86 -26.92
N GLU A 39 5.51 2.76 -27.98
CA GLU A 39 4.49 3.76 -28.30
C GLU A 39 3.45 3.90 -27.16
N LYS A 40 3.04 2.76 -26.59
CA LYS A 40 2.15 2.70 -25.43
C LYS A 40 2.74 3.36 -24.19
N CYS A 41 4.05 3.23 -23.96
CA CYS A 41 4.73 3.86 -22.82
C CYS A 41 4.91 5.37 -22.99
N GLU A 42 5.23 5.84 -24.19
CA GLU A 42 5.28 7.28 -24.50
C GLU A 42 3.91 7.93 -24.31
N GLU A 43 2.85 7.30 -24.83
CA GLU A 43 1.48 7.81 -24.65
C GLU A 43 1.02 7.76 -23.19
N LEU A 44 1.30 6.67 -22.45
CA LEU A 44 0.93 6.56 -21.04
C LEU A 44 1.69 7.58 -20.17
N ASN A 45 2.95 7.89 -20.47
CA ASN A 45 3.70 8.97 -19.82
C ASN A 45 3.03 10.32 -20.03
N CYS A 46 2.69 10.65 -21.28
CA CYS A 46 2.02 11.91 -21.60
C CYS A 46 0.65 12.02 -20.89
N LEU A 47 -0.12 10.93 -20.85
CA LEU A 47 -1.41 10.89 -20.15
C LEU A 47 -1.24 10.97 -18.63
N LEU A 48 -0.16 10.42 -18.07
CA LEU A 48 0.18 10.53 -16.66
C LEU A 48 0.48 11.98 -16.26
N ASP A 49 1.27 12.70 -17.04
CA ASP A 49 1.55 14.13 -16.78
C ASP A 49 0.27 14.96 -16.78
N GLN A 50 -0.60 14.72 -17.77
CA GLN A 50 -1.92 15.35 -17.82
C GLN A 50 -2.78 14.99 -16.61
N LEU A 51 -2.68 13.76 -16.10
CA LEU A 51 -3.42 13.30 -14.92
C LEU A 51 -2.92 13.98 -13.64
N LEU A 52 -1.60 14.13 -13.50
CA LEU A 52 -0.96 14.82 -12.38
C LEU A 52 -1.30 16.31 -12.35
N GLU A 53 -1.29 16.98 -13.51
CA GLU A 53 -1.73 18.37 -13.63
C GLU A 53 -3.20 18.51 -13.19
N LYS A 54 -4.07 17.59 -13.66
CA LYS A 54 -5.49 17.60 -13.28
C LYS A 54 -5.68 17.32 -11.78
N LYS A 55 -4.90 16.44 -11.18
CA LYS A 55 -4.87 16.18 -9.73
C LYS A 55 -4.55 17.47 -8.95
N SER A 56 -3.55 18.24 -9.38
CA SER A 56 -3.22 19.54 -8.76
C SER A 56 -4.38 20.53 -8.88
N THR A 57 -4.96 20.69 -10.08
CA THR A 57 -6.09 21.62 -10.27
C THR A 57 -7.33 21.25 -9.45
N LEU A 58 -7.60 19.96 -9.26
CA LEU A 58 -8.69 19.50 -8.40
C LEU A 58 -8.41 19.81 -6.94
N LYS A 59 -7.19 19.56 -6.45
CA LYS A 59 -6.76 19.89 -5.09
C LYS A 59 -6.92 21.38 -4.79
N GLU A 60 -6.52 22.25 -5.71
CA GLU A 60 -6.70 23.71 -5.57
C GLU A 60 -8.17 24.12 -5.52
N LEU A 61 -9.02 23.49 -6.34
CA LEU A 61 -10.47 23.75 -6.34
C LEU A 61 -11.15 23.26 -5.07
N ASP A 62 -10.73 22.12 -4.53
CA ASP A 62 -11.24 21.57 -3.27
C ASP A 62 -10.87 22.48 -2.09
N ILE A 63 -9.61 22.91 -1.97
CA ILE A 63 -9.16 23.90 -0.96
C ILE A 63 -9.98 25.21 -1.08
N LYS A 64 -10.22 25.66 -2.31
CA LYS A 64 -11.00 26.88 -2.55
C LYS A 64 -12.46 26.73 -2.15
N ILE A 65 -13.05 25.55 -2.32
CA ILE A 65 -14.43 25.26 -1.93
C ILE A 65 -14.54 25.11 -0.42
N GLU A 66 -13.60 24.42 0.23
CA GLU A 66 -13.50 24.30 1.69
C GLU A 66 -13.45 25.68 2.37
N GLY A 67 -12.76 26.65 1.77
CA GLY A 67 -12.72 28.03 2.26
C GLY A 67 -14.01 28.84 2.06
N LEU A 68 -15.00 28.33 1.31
CA LEU A 68 -16.22 29.05 0.93
C LEU A 68 -17.51 28.42 1.48
N VAL A 69 -17.44 27.28 2.17
CA VAL A 69 -18.60 26.46 2.59
C VAL A 69 -18.73 26.38 4.11
N SER A 70 -19.98 26.47 4.60
CA SER A 70 -20.35 26.15 5.98
C SER A 70 -20.40 24.63 6.17
N CYS A 71 -19.94 24.12 7.32
CA CYS A 71 -19.68 22.69 7.58
C CYS A 71 -20.85 21.72 7.31
N ASP A 72 -22.09 22.21 7.21
CA ASP A 72 -23.31 21.38 7.14
C ASP A 72 -23.66 20.83 5.74
N GLU A 73 -23.03 21.30 4.65
CA GLU A 73 -23.30 20.82 3.27
C GLU A 73 -22.27 19.80 2.73
N LEU A 74 -21.26 19.41 3.51
CA LEU A 74 -20.07 18.68 3.03
C LEU A 74 -20.21 17.14 2.92
N GLU A 75 -21.19 16.50 3.57
CA GLU A 75 -21.20 15.04 3.73
C GLU A 75 -21.37 14.24 2.42
N LYS A 76 -22.24 14.68 1.50
CA LYS A 76 -22.41 14.00 0.19
C LYS A 76 -21.26 14.29 -0.77
N ASP A 77 -20.60 15.43 -0.59
CA ASP A 77 -19.49 15.86 -1.42
C ASP A 77 -18.19 15.13 -1.07
N ILE A 78 -17.95 14.79 0.20
CA ILE A 78 -16.78 14.03 0.67
C ILE A 78 -16.73 12.62 0.06
N ILE A 79 -17.85 11.90 0.00
CA ILE A 79 -17.92 10.55 -0.60
C ILE A 79 -17.54 10.61 -2.09
N SER A 80 -18.02 11.63 -2.81
CA SER A 80 -17.64 11.84 -4.22
C SER A 80 -16.17 12.24 -4.37
N VAL A 81 -15.59 12.99 -3.42
CA VAL A 81 -14.16 13.35 -3.38
C VAL A 81 -13.27 12.12 -3.28
N GLU A 82 -13.58 11.25 -2.33
CA GLU A 82 -12.82 10.03 -2.08
C GLU A 82 -12.82 9.10 -3.31
N GLU A 83 -13.96 8.91 -3.97
CA GLU A 83 -14.08 8.00 -5.11
C GLU A 83 -13.20 8.37 -6.32
N TYR A 84 -13.03 9.66 -6.67
CA TYR A 84 -12.12 10.01 -7.78
C TYR A 84 -10.66 10.11 -7.35
N LEU A 85 -10.36 10.53 -6.11
CA LEU A 85 -8.99 10.55 -5.62
C LEU A 85 -8.42 9.14 -5.56
N GLU A 86 -9.19 8.16 -5.09
CA GLU A 86 -8.80 6.74 -5.11
C GLU A 86 -8.52 6.25 -6.54
N LYS A 87 -9.33 6.64 -7.53
CA LYS A 87 -9.10 6.27 -8.93
C LYS A 87 -7.84 6.90 -9.50
N ILE A 88 -7.57 8.17 -9.19
CA ILE A 88 -6.35 8.87 -9.62
C ILE A 88 -5.11 8.21 -9.04
N VAL A 89 -5.08 8.00 -7.72
CA VAL A 89 -3.93 7.36 -7.04
C VAL A 89 -3.70 5.94 -7.56
N ARG A 90 -4.78 5.19 -7.80
CA ARG A 90 -4.71 3.84 -8.37
C ARG A 90 -4.06 3.84 -9.76
N TRP A 91 -4.48 4.72 -10.66
CA TRP A 91 -3.95 4.76 -12.02
C TRP A 91 -2.55 5.38 -12.08
N GLU A 92 -2.26 6.37 -11.25
CA GLU A 92 -0.91 6.91 -11.07
C GLU A 92 0.07 5.79 -10.68
N GLY A 93 -0.26 5.00 -9.65
CA GLY A 93 0.58 3.87 -9.24
C GLY A 93 0.72 2.79 -10.32
N LYS A 94 -0.35 2.51 -11.08
CA LYS A 94 -0.30 1.55 -12.20
C LYS A 94 0.67 1.99 -13.30
N ILE A 95 0.57 3.25 -13.74
CA ILE A 95 1.40 3.76 -14.83
C ILE A 95 2.86 3.83 -14.38
N LYS A 96 3.12 4.40 -13.20
CA LYS A 96 4.51 4.54 -12.71
C LYS A 96 5.21 3.20 -12.54
N ARG A 97 4.50 2.16 -12.10
CA ARG A 97 5.07 0.79 -12.04
C ARG A 97 5.29 0.18 -13.41
N PHE A 98 4.35 0.37 -14.34
CA PHE A 98 4.51 -0.10 -15.72
C PHE A 98 5.75 0.52 -16.38
N LEU A 99 5.96 1.82 -16.17
CA LEU A 99 7.13 2.54 -16.64
C LEU A 99 8.41 2.09 -15.93
N LYS A 100 8.36 1.88 -14.61
CA LYS A 100 9.51 1.38 -13.84
C LYS A 100 9.94 -0.01 -14.29
N LEU A 101 8.99 -0.93 -14.49
CA LEU A 101 9.24 -2.27 -15.03
C LEU A 101 9.83 -2.19 -16.45
N GLU A 102 9.38 -1.24 -17.26
CA GLU A 102 9.94 -1.06 -18.59
C GLU A 102 11.35 -0.47 -18.56
N ASP A 103 11.60 0.54 -17.72
CA ASP A 103 12.93 1.10 -17.50
C ASP A 103 13.91 0.06 -16.93
N GLU A 104 13.44 -0.85 -16.07
CA GLU A 104 14.22 -1.99 -15.58
C GLU A 104 14.51 -3.02 -16.69
N THR A 105 13.55 -3.32 -17.58
CA THR A 105 13.80 -4.17 -18.77
C THR A 105 14.73 -3.51 -19.79
N ARG A 106 14.62 -2.19 -19.98
CA ARG A 106 15.49 -1.38 -20.86
C ARG A 106 16.89 -1.21 -20.26
N ALA A 107 16.99 -1.15 -18.93
CA ALA A 107 18.25 -1.21 -18.18
C ALA A 107 18.91 -2.59 -18.28
N LEU A 108 18.13 -3.68 -18.25
CA LEU A 108 18.66 -5.04 -18.49
C LEU A 108 19.17 -5.20 -19.94
N ASP A 109 18.40 -4.74 -20.93
CA ASP A 109 18.79 -4.80 -22.35
C ASP A 109 20.03 -3.94 -22.65
N SER A 110 20.17 -2.79 -21.99
CA SER A 110 21.38 -1.94 -22.10
C SER A 110 22.57 -2.50 -21.30
N SER A 111 22.34 -3.17 -20.17
CA SER A 111 23.39 -3.84 -19.38
C SER A 111 23.98 -5.07 -20.09
N ILE A 112 23.20 -5.75 -20.94
CA ILE A 112 23.68 -6.83 -21.83
C ILE A 112 24.64 -6.28 -22.92
N LEU A 113 24.58 -4.98 -23.23
CA LEU A 113 25.44 -4.31 -24.23
C LEU A 113 26.69 -3.64 -23.64
N SER A 114 26.81 -3.49 -22.31
CA SER A 114 27.91 -2.73 -21.68
C SER A 114 28.68 -3.50 -20.61
N ALA A 115 28.85 -4.81 -20.74
CA ALA A 115 29.82 -5.55 -19.94
C ALA A 115 31.25 -5.14 -20.35
N ASN A 116 31.74 -4.02 -19.81
CA ASN A 116 33.15 -3.70 -19.53
C ASN A 116 33.28 -2.30 -18.93
N GLY A 117 33.70 -2.21 -17.67
CA GLY A 117 34.19 -0.98 -17.05
C GLY A 117 33.67 -0.78 -15.62
N GLY A 118 34.53 -1.04 -14.64
CA GLY A 118 34.24 -0.74 -13.24
C GLY A 118 34.43 0.75 -12.89
N VAL A 119 33.94 1.10 -11.69
CA VAL A 119 34.56 1.93 -10.63
C VAL A 119 33.48 2.66 -9.80
N SER A 120 33.80 2.77 -8.51
CA SER A 120 33.12 3.40 -7.37
C SER A 120 32.58 4.83 -7.54
N MET A 121 31.63 5.23 -6.68
CA MET A 121 31.80 6.24 -5.60
C MET A 121 30.46 6.57 -4.91
N GLN A 122 30.44 6.46 -3.57
CA GLN A 122 30.25 7.53 -2.57
C GLN A 122 28.80 7.96 -2.28
N ASN A 123 28.41 7.72 -1.02
CA ASN A 123 27.18 8.17 -0.38
C ASN A 123 27.34 9.61 0.12
N ASP A 124 26.37 10.46 -0.18
CA ASP A 124 26.12 11.68 0.59
C ASP A 124 24.78 11.59 1.31
N ARG A 125 24.88 11.73 2.64
CA ARG A 125 23.77 11.88 3.60
C ARG A 125 23.56 13.36 3.88
N SER A 126 22.30 13.80 3.91
CA SER A 126 21.78 14.69 4.97
C SER A 126 20.34 15.11 4.68
N ASN A 127 19.39 14.75 5.55
CA ASN A 127 18.63 15.72 6.36
C ASN A 127 17.57 14.98 7.21
N THR A 128 17.79 14.92 8.52
CA THR A 128 16.80 14.59 9.52
C THR A 128 16.34 15.88 10.19
N SER A 129 15.07 16.24 10.06
CA SER A 129 14.46 17.36 10.79
C SER A 129 13.74 16.83 12.03
N ASN A 130 14.19 17.34 13.17
CA ASN A 130 13.61 17.18 14.51
C ASN A 130 12.13 17.54 14.56
N TYR A 131 11.33 16.66 15.15
CA TYR A 131 10.14 17.07 15.91
C TYR A 131 10.21 16.43 17.29
N ASN A 132 10.39 17.29 18.29
CA ASN A 132 10.37 16.96 19.70
C ASN A 132 9.30 17.87 20.32
N GLU A 133 8.14 17.32 20.66
CA GLU A 133 7.22 17.94 21.62
C GLU A 133 6.66 16.85 22.54
N ASN A 134 7.00 17.01 23.81
CA ASN A 134 6.66 16.15 24.94
C ASN A 134 5.15 16.18 25.25
N ALA A 135 4.54 15.00 25.43
CA ALA A 135 3.43 14.82 26.36
C ALA A 135 3.27 13.34 26.77
N GLY A 136 3.67 13.01 28.01
CA GLY A 136 3.28 11.79 28.74
C GLY A 136 4.28 10.63 28.66
N GLU A 137 5.34 10.68 29.47
CA GLU A 137 6.32 9.59 29.62
C GLU A 137 5.65 8.31 30.16
N SER A 138 5.41 7.35 29.27
CA SER A 138 5.71 5.96 29.57
C SER A 138 7.20 5.81 29.28
N SER A 139 8.04 5.65 30.30
CA SER A 139 9.48 5.42 30.11
C SER A 139 9.67 4.11 29.34
N LEU A 140 9.86 4.21 28.03
CA LEU A 140 10.20 3.09 27.16
C LEU A 140 11.43 2.39 27.72
N LEU A 141 11.44 1.06 27.73
CA LEU A 141 12.65 0.31 28.10
C LEU A 141 13.76 0.60 27.08
N ASN A 142 15.02 0.55 27.50
CA ASN A 142 16.17 0.75 26.61
C ASN A 142 16.11 -0.15 25.35
N SER A 143 15.62 -1.39 25.50
CA SER A 143 15.41 -2.32 24.39
C SER A 143 14.32 -1.86 23.41
N GLU A 144 13.29 -1.16 23.87
CA GLU A 144 12.24 -0.60 23.01
C GLU A 144 12.74 0.61 22.23
N VAL A 145 13.61 1.41 22.85
CA VAL A 145 14.28 2.56 22.20
C VAL A 145 15.21 2.09 21.08
N GLU A 146 15.94 1.00 21.29
CA GLU A 146 16.79 0.39 20.25
C GLU A 146 15.96 -0.10 19.07
N VAL A 147 14.85 -0.82 19.31
CA VAL A 147 13.94 -1.27 18.25
C VAL A 147 13.36 -0.11 17.44
N LEU A 148 13.02 1.01 18.10
CA LEU A 148 12.53 2.21 17.42
C LEU A 148 13.62 2.88 16.57
N ARG A 149 14.84 2.97 17.07
CA ARG A 149 15.98 3.49 16.30
C ARG A 149 16.27 2.63 15.08
N ASP A 150 16.26 1.31 15.23
CA ASP A 150 16.47 0.39 14.13
C ASP A 150 15.35 0.49 13.09
N PHE A 151 14.11 0.69 13.54
CA PHE A 151 12.99 0.96 12.65
C PHE A 151 13.18 2.27 11.86
N GLU A 152 13.52 3.38 12.52
CA GLU A 152 13.77 4.67 11.87
C GLU A 152 14.94 4.61 10.89
N ASN A 153 16.03 3.93 11.26
CA ASN A 153 17.18 3.73 10.39
C ASN A 153 16.84 2.88 9.15
N ASN A 154 15.86 1.98 9.26
CA ASN A 154 15.41 1.12 8.18
C ASN A 154 14.26 1.71 7.37
N LEU A 155 13.70 2.85 7.77
CA LEU A 155 12.62 3.54 7.08
C LEU A 155 13.20 4.35 5.91
N LYS A 156 12.68 4.09 4.71
CA LYS A 156 13.01 4.87 3.51
C LYS A 156 11.72 5.44 2.93
N TYR A 157 11.80 6.64 2.38
CA TYR A 157 10.71 7.23 1.61
C TYR A 157 11.18 7.38 0.16
N ASP A 158 10.47 6.78 -0.78
CA ASP A 158 10.81 6.77 -2.21
C ASP A 158 10.10 7.89 -3.00
N ASN A 159 9.60 8.92 -2.30
CA ASN A 159 8.73 9.99 -2.78
C ASN A 159 7.27 9.60 -3.05
N GLU A 160 6.91 8.32 -2.92
CA GLU A 160 5.53 7.82 -3.13
C GLU A 160 4.99 7.02 -1.94
N ARG A 161 5.86 6.20 -1.34
CA ARG A 161 5.55 5.25 -0.29
C ARG A 161 6.69 5.18 0.70
N TYR A 162 6.33 4.90 1.96
CA TYR A 162 7.31 4.49 2.94
C TYR A 162 7.65 3.02 2.73
N GLU A 163 8.93 2.67 2.66
CA GLU A 163 9.43 1.31 2.67
C GLU A 163 10.11 1.03 4.00
N VAL A 164 9.86 -0.15 4.56
CA VAL A 164 10.46 -0.53 5.83
C VAL A 164 10.90 -1.98 5.84
N GLY A 165 11.97 -2.25 6.58
CA GLY A 165 12.41 -3.62 6.85
C GLY A 165 11.62 -4.25 8.00
N LEU A 166 11.50 -5.57 8.01
CA LEU A 166 10.92 -6.28 9.15
C LEU A 166 11.87 -6.22 10.37
N PRO A 167 11.35 -6.00 11.59
CA PRO A 167 12.17 -5.82 12.78
C PRO A 167 12.63 -7.17 13.36
N PHE A 168 13.61 -7.82 12.74
CA PHE A 168 14.15 -9.10 13.20
C PHE A 168 14.92 -9.00 14.52
N LYS A 169 14.84 -10.05 15.35
CA LYS A 169 15.53 -10.16 16.65
C LYS A 169 17.03 -10.50 16.56
N GLY A 170 17.60 -10.57 15.37
CA GLY A 170 18.97 -11.01 15.13
C GLY A 170 19.07 -11.86 13.86
N GLU A 171 19.94 -12.88 13.89
CA GLU A 171 19.99 -13.88 12.82
C GLU A 171 18.65 -14.63 12.72
N VAL A 172 18.12 -14.68 11.50
CA VAL A 172 16.79 -15.24 11.23
C VAL A 172 16.90 -16.76 11.14
N ASP A 173 16.42 -17.46 12.16
CA ASP A 173 16.21 -18.91 12.13
C ASP A 173 14.73 -19.18 11.83
N LEU A 174 14.40 -19.12 10.54
CA LEU A 174 13.05 -19.32 10.06
C LEU A 174 13.04 -20.53 9.11
N PRO A 175 12.64 -21.72 9.60
CA PRO A 175 12.64 -22.91 8.77
C PRO A 175 11.45 -22.92 7.81
N ASN A 176 11.65 -23.61 6.70
CA ASN A 176 10.67 -23.73 5.64
C ASN A 176 9.34 -24.36 6.15
N ASN A 177 8.28 -23.55 6.18
CA ASN A 177 6.93 -23.94 6.65
C ASN A 177 6.03 -24.54 5.53
N PHE A 178 6.62 -24.98 4.41
CA PHE A 178 5.90 -25.45 3.22
C PHE A 178 4.90 -26.57 3.51
N GLU A 179 5.30 -27.63 4.22
CA GLU A 179 4.44 -28.80 4.44
C GLU A 179 3.21 -28.48 5.32
N VAL A 180 3.33 -27.53 6.25
CA VAL A 180 2.19 -27.05 7.05
C VAL A 180 1.25 -26.22 6.17
N SER A 181 1.81 -25.30 5.39
CA SER A 181 1.06 -24.44 4.46
C SER A 181 0.33 -25.24 3.39
N LYS A 182 0.99 -26.23 2.80
CA LYS A 182 0.41 -27.15 1.80
C LYS A 182 -0.76 -27.96 2.36
N ARG A 183 -0.65 -28.50 3.58
CA ARG A 183 -1.77 -29.22 4.23
C ARG A 183 -2.98 -28.31 4.46
N ARG A 184 -2.75 -27.07 4.91
CA ARG A 184 -3.81 -26.08 5.09
C ARG A 184 -4.44 -25.67 3.76
N LEU A 185 -3.63 -25.47 2.72
CA LEU A 185 -4.09 -25.19 1.37
C LEU A 185 -4.97 -26.32 0.82
N ASN A 186 -4.55 -27.58 0.95
CA ASN A 186 -5.35 -28.74 0.50
C ASN A 186 -6.72 -28.80 1.20
N SER A 187 -6.77 -28.47 2.49
CA SER A 187 -8.02 -28.39 3.24
C SER A 187 -8.92 -27.25 2.74
N LEU A 188 -8.32 -26.10 2.43
CA LEU A 188 -9.02 -24.95 1.88
C LEU A 188 -9.56 -25.22 0.46
N VAL A 189 -8.77 -25.86 -0.40
CA VAL A 189 -9.20 -26.31 -1.75
C VAL A 189 -10.36 -27.29 -1.65
N SER A 190 -10.31 -28.22 -0.70
CA SER A 190 -11.43 -29.14 -0.45
C SER A 190 -12.70 -28.41 -0.02
N ARG A 191 -12.57 -27.30 0.73
CA ARG A 191 -13.69 -26.43 1.08
C ARG A 191 -14.22 -25.66 -0.12
N PHE A 192 -13.35 -25.12 -0.98
CA PHE A 192 -13.75 -24.43 -2.22
C PHE A 192 -14.57 -25.31 -3.15
N ARG A 193 -14.27 -26.61 -3.23
CA ARG A 193 -15.07 -27.57 -4.01
C ARG A 193 -16.50 -27.72 -3.48
N ARG A 194 -16.72 -27.51 -2.19
CA ARG A 194 -18.05 -27.61 -1.56
C ARG A 194 -18.81 -26.28 -1.59
N ASP A 195 -18.09 -25.17 -1.67
CA ASP A 195 -18.63 -23.81 -1.67
C ASP A 195 -18.00 -22.97 -2.81
N PRO A 196 -18.59 -23.04 -4.02
CA PRO A 196 -18.10 -22.28 -5.17
C PRO A 196 -18.21 -20.76 -4.98
N VAL A 197 -19.18 -20.29 -4.19
CA VAL A 197 -19.36 -18.86 -3.91
C VAL A 197 -18.21 -18.34 -3.06
N LEU A 198 -17.78 -19.11 -2.05
CA LEU A 198 -16.58 -18.79 -1.28
C LEU A 198 -15.34 -18.72 -2.19
N TYR A 199 -15.18 -19.68 -3.11
CA TYR A 199 -14.05 -19.69 -4.03
C TYR A 199 -13.98 -18.42 -4.89
N GLU A 200 -15.09 -18.01 -5.51
CA GLU A 200 -15.13 -16.84 -6.38
C GLU A 200 -14.78 -15.55 -5.61
N ASN A 201 -15.38 -15.37 -4.43
CA ASN A 201 -15.06 -14.24 -3.56
C ASN A 201 -13.60 -14.25 -3.08
N TYR A 202 -13.04 -15.45 -2.85
CA TYR A 202 -11.66 -15.60 -2.41
C TYR A 202 -10.68 -15.25 -3.55
N LYS A 203 -10.99 -15.71 -4.76
CA LYS A 203 -10.25 -15.42 -5.97
C LYS A 203 -10.26 -13.92 -6.27
N SER A 204 -11.42 -13.27 -6.21
CA SER A 204 -11.54 -11.83 -6.49
C SER A 204 -10.70 -10.96 -5.54
N VAL A 205 -10.55 -11.37 -4.26
CA VAL A 205 -9.68 -10.65 -3.30
C VAL A 205 -8.21 -10.75 -3.71
N PHE A 206 -7.75 -11.93 -4.13
CA PHE A 206 -6.38 -12.11 -4.61
C PHE A 206 -6.12 -11.35 -5.92
N GLU A 207 -7.06 -11.38 -6.86
CA GLU A 207 -6.97 -10.60 -8.10
C GLU A 207 -6.94 -9.09 -7.81
N GLU A 208 -7.76 -8.60 -6.87
CA GLU A 208 -7.72 -7.19 -6.47
C GLU A 208 -6.37 -6.81 -5.84
N GLN A 209 -5.81 -7.66 -4.98
CA GLN A 209 -4.50 -7.44 -4.37
C GLN A 209 -3.38 -7.46 -5.40
N LEU A 210 -3.44 -8.39 -6.37
CA LEU A 210 -2.47 -8.47 -7.46
C LEU A 210 -2.56 -7.22 -8.36
N MET A 211 -3.78 -6.84 -8.75
CA MET A 211 -4.04 -5.64 -9.57
C MET A 211 -3.67 -4.32 -8.87
N SER A 212 -3.72 -4.28 -7.54
CA SER A 212 -3.26 -3.13 -6.75
C SER A 212 -1.75 -3.19 -6.43
N GLY A 213 -1.07 -4.27 -6.84
CA GLY A 213 0.33 -4.57 -6.52
C GLY A 213 0.61 -4.53 -5.02
N VAL A 214 -0.34 -5.04 -4.24
CA VAL A 214 -0.16 -5.40 -2.83
C VAL A 214 0.57 -6.72 -2.71
N ILE A 215 0.36 -7.61 -3.68
CA ILE A 215 1.04 -8.89 -3.83
C ILE A 215 1.62 -8.99 -5.24
N GLU A 216 2.61 -9.86 -5.41
CA GLU A 216 3.22 -10.19 -6.69
C GLU A 216 3.28 -11.71 -6.89
N GLN A 217 3.42 -12.15 -8.14
CA GLN A 217 3.69 -13.55 -8.44
C GLN A 217 5.19 -13.80 -8.29
N VAL A 218 5.54 -14.82 -7.52
CA VAL A 218 6.94 -15.21 -7.29
C VAL A 218 7.29 -16.40 -8.18
N ASP A 219 8.30 -16.24 -9.03
CA ASP A 219 8.87 -17.34 -9.79
C ASP A 219 9.86 -18.12 -8.91
N ILE A 220 9.50 -19.35 -8.57
CA ILE A 220 10.36 -20.25 -7.78
C ILE A 220 11.19 -21.07 -8.76
N THR A 221 12.39 -20.61 -9.11
CA THR A 221 13.34 -21.42 -9.88
C THR A 221 14.14 -22.34 -8.95
N LYS A 222 14.76 -23.40 -9.51
CA LYS A 222 15.49 -24.41 -8.70
C LYS A 222 16.72 -23.84 -7.98
N ASP A 223 17.27 -22.71 -8.43
CA ASP A 223 18.44 -22.07 -7.84
C ASP A 223 18.09 -21.11 -6.67
N ASP A 224 16.80 -20.74 -6.51
CA ASP A 224 16.32 -19.86 -5.41
C ASP A 224 16.00 -20.63 -4.11
N LEU A 225 16.09 -21.96 -4.15
CA LEU A 225 15.71 -22.86 -3.06
C LEU A 225 16.71 -22.93 -1.90
N VAL A 226 17.80 -22.16 -1.95
CA VAL A 226 18.95 -22.50 -1.11
C VAL A 226 18.72 -22.19 0.37
N ASP A 227 18.11 -21.08 0.81
CA ASP A 227 17.98 -20.87 2.27
C ASP A 227 16.89 -19.88 2.75
N ARG A 228 16.03 -19.30 1.88
CA ARG A 228 15.21 -18.15 2.30
C ARG A 228 13.77 -18.09 1.76
N ILE A 229 12.93 -19.08 2.06
CA ILE A 229 11.49 -19.07 1.70
C ILE A 229 10.58 -19.56 2.84
N TYR A 230 9.73 -18.67 3.35
CA TYR A 230 8.65 -18.99 4.28
C TYR A 230 7.27 -18.91 3.64
N TYR A 231 6.58 -20.05 3.69
CA TYR A 231 5.21 -20.17 3.22
C TYR A 231 4.26 -19.84 4.37
N ALA A 232 3.55 -18.71 4.25
CA ALA A 232 2.50 -18.31 5.18
C ALA A 232 1.17 -18.99 4.82
N PRO A 233 0.61 -19.85 5.68
CA PRO A 233 -0.73 -20.39 5.44
C PRO A 233 -1.77 -19.28 5.55
N HIS A 234 -2.82 -19.36 4.74
CA HIS A 234 -3.90 -18.38 4.74
C HIS A 234 -5.27 -19.02 4.89
N HIS A 235 -6.23 -18.29 5.46
CA HIS A 235 -7.61 -18.76 5.60
C HIS A 235 -8.64 -17.62 5.50
N PRO A 236 -9.88 -17.93 5.08
CA PRO A 236 -10.95 -16.95 5.02
C PRO A 236 -11.59 -16.70 6.39
N VAL A 237 -11.81 -15.43 6.71
CA VAL A 237 -12.65 -14.96 7.81
C VAL A 237 -13.86 -14.24 7.23
N ILE A 238 -15.06 -14.76 7.51
CA ILE A 238 -16.33 -14.24 6.99
C ILE A 238 -17.00 -13.45 8.11
N ARG A 239 -17.41 -12.20 7.83
CA ARG A 239 -18.20 -11.40 8.76
C ARG A 239 -19.66 -11.43 8.34
N GLU A 240 -20.55 -11.90 9.21
CA GLU A 240 -21.95 -12.19 8.88
C GLU A 240 -22.91 -10.98 8.98
N LYS A 241 -22.46 -9.79 9.40
CA LYS A 241 -23.37 -8.64 9.64
C LYS A 241 -23.71 -7.84 8.37
N LYS A 242 -25.02 -7.62 8.19
CA LYS A 242 -25.72 -6.98 7.05
C LYS A 242 -25.56 -5.45 6.91
N GLU A 243 -24.95 -4.75 7.86
CA GLU A 243 -25.09 -3.28 7.96
C GLU A 243 -23.97 -2.45 7.31
N SER A 244 -22.93 -3.07 6.72
CA SER A 244 -21.94 -2.28 5.96
C SER A 244 -21.67 -2.91 4.59
N ASN A 245 -21.71 -2.09 3.54
CA ASN A 245 -21.35 -2.42 2.16
C ASN A 245 -19.85 -2.75 1.98
N ARG A 246 -19.12 -3.13 3.03
CA ARG A 246 -17.68 -3.44 2.99
C ARG A 246 -17.44 -4.96 3.04
N THR A 247 -16.43 -5.40 2.29
CA THR A 247 -16.14 -6.77 1.84
C THR A 247 -16.44 -7.87 2.87
N ARG A 248 -17.39 -8.75 2.53
CA ARG A 248 -17.92 -9.85 3.38
C ARG A 248 -16.88 -10.91 3.76
N LEU A 249 -15.76 -10.95 3.02
CA LEU A 249 -14.67 -11.92 3.14
C LEU A 249 -13.34 -11.20 3.36
N ARG A 250 -12.56 -11.65 4.34
CA ARG A 250 -11.17 -11.24 4.55
C ARG A 250 -10.26 -12.46 4.52
N ILE A 251 -9.10 -12.32 3.91
CA ILE A 251 -8.06 -13.36 3.88
C ILE A 251 -7.04 -13.02 4.95
N VAL A 252 -6.78 -13.96 5.85
CA VAL A 252 -5.84 -13.80 6.96
C VAL A 252 -4.68 -14.77 6.75
N PHE A 253 -3.47 -14.22 6.77
CA PHE A 253 -2.23 -14.98 6.76
C PHE A 253 -1.81 -15.29 8.21
N ASP A 254 -1.52 -16.56 8.47
CA ASP A 254 -1.09 -17.03 9.78
C ASP A 254 0.44 -17.04 9.88
N MET A 255 0.99 -15.89 10.25
CA MET A 255 2.44 -15.71 10.48
C MET A 255 2.93 -16.33 11.80
N SER A 256 2.03 -16.93 12.59
CA SER A 256 2.37 -17.70 13.80
C SER A 256 2.47 -19.20 13.55
N SER A 257 2.12 -19.64 12.33
CA SER A 257 2.23 -21.04 11.94
C SER A 257 3.68 -21.50 11.99
N LYS A 258 3.92 -22.65 12.61
CA LYS A 258 5.23 -23.28 12.68
C LYS A 258 5.10 -24.79 12.82
N GLU A 259 6.14 -25.50 12.42
CA GLU A 259 6.27 -26.91 12.75
C GLU A 259 6.58 -27.07 14.25
N ARG A 260 6.33 -28.27 14.78
CA ARG A 260 6.59 -28.56 16.18
C ARG A 260 8.09 -28.48 16.45
N GLY A 261 8.48 -27.54 17.30
CA GLY A 261 9.88 -27.34 17.69
C GLY A 261 10.63 -26.29 16.87
N SER A 262 9.99 -25.67 15.86
CA SER A 262 10.55 -24.53 15.15
C SER A 262 9.99 -23.19 15.64
N LEU A 263 10.65 -22.10 15.21
CA LEU A 263 10.18 -20.73 15.37
C LEU A 263 9.28 -20.34 14.19
N SER A 264 8.28 -19.50 14.46
CA SER A 264 7.47 -18.85 13.40
C SER A 264 8.08 -17.51 12.99
N LEU A 265 7.55 -16.92 11.93
CA LEU A 265 7.91 -15.55 11.54
C LEU A 265 7.68 -14.57 12.69
N ASN A 266 6.52 -14.63 13.35
CA ASN A 266 6.23 -13.75 14.49
C ASN A 266 7.19 -13.94 15.68
N ASP A 267 7.72 -15.15 15.90
CA ASP A 267 8.69 -15.39 16.98
C ASP A 267 10.04 -14.72 16.68
N ASN A 268 10.42 -14.65 15.40
CA ASN A 268 11.65 -14.01 14.91
C ASN A 268 11.58 -12.47 14.88
N LEU A 269 10.40 -11.88 15.04
CA LEU A 269 10.20 -10.42 15.00
C LEU A 269 10.11 -9.81 16.40
N HIS A 270 10.73 -8.64 16.59
CA HIS A 270 10.54 -7.82 17.78
C HIS A 270 9.08 -7.39 17.88
N SER A 271 8.52 -7.55 19.08
CA SER A 271 7.26 -6.87 19.41
C SER A 271 7.54 -5.38 19.42
N ARG A 272 6.76 -4.61 18.67
CA ARG A 272 6.88 -3.15 18.71
C ARG A 272 6.39 -2.63 20.06
N PRO A 273 7.02 -1.58 20.61
CA PRO A 273 6.48 -0.89 21.77
C PRO A 273 5.08 -0.35 21.46
N ASN A 274 4.25 -0.24 22.50
CA ASN A 274 2.90 0.30 22.34
C ASN A 274 2.97 1.81 22.10
N LEU A 275 2.94 2.21 20.83
CA LEU A 275 2.89 3.61 20.41
C LEU A 275 1.46 4.18 20.37
N ASN A 276 0.45 3.38 20.73
CA ASN A 276 -0.92 3.89 20.75
C ASN A 276 -1.07 4.90 21.89
N PRO A 277 -1.62 6.10 21.61
CA PRO A 277 -1.89 7.07 22.66
C PRO A 277 -2.88 6.49 23.67
N ASP A 278 -2.79 6.91 24.92
CA ASP A 278 -3.77 6.55 25.94
C ASP A 278 -5.17 6.98 25.48
N LEU A 279 -6.09 6.01 25.42
CA LEU A 279 -7.42 6.20 24.86
C LEU A 279 -8.23 7.23 25.66
N LEU A 280 -8.10 7.23 26.99
CA LEU A 280 -8.78 8.19 27.84
C LEU A 280 -8.28 9.61 27.57
N THR A 281 -6.96 9.80 27.52
CA THR A 281 -6.32 11.07 27.19
C THR A 281 -6.74 11.56 25.81
N LEU A 282 -6.77 10.68 24.80
CA LEU A 282 -7.22 11.00 23.45
C LEU A 282 -8.68 11.47 23.44
N LEU A 283 -9.58 10.76 24.12
CA LEU A 283 -11.00 11.11 24.20
C LEU A 283 -11.25 12.42 24.96
N LEU A 284 -10.50 12.68 26.03
CA LEU A 284 -10.57 13.94 26.76
C LEU A 284 -10.12 15.11 25.89
N LYS A 285 -8.98 14.99 25.20
CA LYS A 285 -8.50 16.00 24.25
C LYS A 285 -9.48 16.24 23.12
N PHE A 286 -10.09 15.17 22.58
CA PHE A 286 -11.10 15.27 21.54
C PHE A 286 -12.33 16.10 22.00
N ARG A 287 -12.74 15.95 23.26
CA ARG A 287 -13.87 16.71 23.85
C ARG A 287 -13.56 18.16 24.20
N MET A 288 -12.28 18.55 24.27
CA MET A 288 -11.90 19.93 24.62
C MET A 288 -12.16 20.93 23.49
N ASN A 289 -12.27 20.46 22.25
CA ASN A 289 -12.52 21.31 21.09
C ASN A 289 -14.01 21.28 20.72
N GLY A 290 -14.55 22.42 20.28
CA GLY A 290 -15.97 22.54 19.92
C GLY A 290 -16.39 21.78 18.65
N ILE A 291 -15.42 21.34 17.84
CA ILE A 291 -15.64 20.61 16.59
C ILE A 291 -14.67 19.42 16.56
N GLY A 292 -15.18 18.22 16.30
CA GLY A 292 -14.39 17.00 16.17
C GLY A 292 -14.58 16.38 14.79
N ILE A 293 -13.47 16.04 14.13
CA ILE A 293 -13.46 15.37 12.83
C ILE A 293 -13.02 13.92 13.04
N VAL A 294 -13.75 12.98 12.45
CA VAL A 294 -13.44 11.55 12.49
C VAL A 294 -13.35 11.05 11.05
N ALA A 295 -12.25 10.37 10.72
CA ALA A 295 -12.05 9.75 9.42
C ALA A 295 -11.44 8.35 9.60
N ASP A 296 -11.84 7.40 8.74
CA ASP A 296 -11.25 6.06 8.68
C ASP A 296 -10.26 5.99 7.52
N ILE A 297 -8.97 5.79 7.81
CA ILE A 297 -7.96 5.62 6.77
C ILE A 297 -8.04 4.18 6.26
N GLY A 298 -8.78 4.01 5.16
CA GLY A 298 -8.89 2.73 4.46
C GLY A 298 -7.51 2.20 4.07
N ARG A 299 -7.23 0.93 4.42
CA ARG A 299 -6.03 0.20 3.98
C ARG A 299 -4.68 0.83 4.38
N ALA A 300 -4.62 1.58 5.47
CA ALA A 300 -3.39 2.28 5.93
C ALA A 300 -2.11 1.42 5.90
N PHE A 301 -2.17 0.15 6.33
CA PHE A 301 -1.01 -0.75 6.31
C PHE A 301 -0.53 -1.10 4.89
N LEU A 302 -1.44 -1.13 3.91
CA LEU A 302 -1.11 -1.37 2.50
C LEU A 302 -0.46 -0.15 1.83
N SER A 303 -0.42 0.99 2.51
CA SER A 303 0.30 2.17 2.07
C SER A 303 1.77 2.16 2.51
N ILE A 304 2.25 1.13 3.23
CA ILE A 304 3.65 1.00 3.66
C ILE A 304 4.26 -0.25 3.00
N GLY A 305 5.32 -0.07 2.23
CA GLY A 305 6.04 -1.12 1.50
C GLY A 305 7.02 -1.87 2.39
N LEU A 306 7.33 -3.10 1.99
CA LEU A 306 8.41 -3.88 2.58
C LEU A 306 9.65 -3.77 1.69
N LYS A 307 10.84 -3.76 2.28
CA LYS A 307 12.09 -3.88 1.51
C LYS A 307 12.10 -5.17 0.70
N GLU A 308 12.69 -5.17 -0.48
CA GLU A 308 12.71 -6.33 -1.40
C GLU A 308 13.30 -7.60 -0.77
N VAL A 309 14.39 -7.45 -0.01
CA VAL A 309 15.01 -8.54 0.78
C VAL A 309 14.06 -9.17 1.80
N ASP A 310 13.03 -8.41 2.19
CA ASP A 310 12.01 -8.78 3.16
C ASP A 310 10.66 -9.16 2.51
N GLN A 311 10.55 -9.08 1.18
CA GLN A 311 9.36 -9.54 0.46
C GLN A 311 9.44 -11.04 0.21
N ARG A 312 10.66 -11.55 0.00
CA ARG A 312 11.00 -12.97 -0.11
C ARG A 312 11.63 -13.43 1.21
N GLN A 313 10.78 -13.67 2.19
CA GLN A 313 11.25 -13.99 3.54
C GLN A 313 11.78 -15.43 3.63
N PRO A 314 12.89 -15.69 4.35
CA PRO A 314 13.23 -17.02 4.88
C PRO A 314 12.11 -17.71 5.59
#